data_AF-A0A928UQQ7-F1
#
_entry.id   AF-A0A928UQQ7-F1
#
_cell.length_a   1.000
_cell.length_b   1.000
_cell.length_c   1.000
_cell.angle_alpha   90.00
_cell.angle_beta   90.00
_cell.angle_gamma   90.00
#
_symmetry.space_group_name_H-M   'P 1'
#
loop_
_entity.id
_entity.type
_entity.pdbx_description
1 polymer ?
#
loop_
_entity_poly.entity_id
_entity_poly.type
_entity_poly.pdbx_seq_one_letter_code
_entity_poly.pdbx_strand_id
1 'polypeptide(L)'
;MVKKIILLNVFIWIFFVKIIQGFILDSNLVFKYFGLAPGPMFENFLFWQPVTYMFLHSGSLFHILLNMFMLWMLGSELEKKWGSKFFLKYYLICGVGSALIYSLVFFVAQFFYSSLSVFNISVVGASGSIFGLLAAYGMLFKNRIIFFMLIFPMKAKNLVLLLAGIEIFNLLDNGLGGHTANLSHLGGLLVGFLYLKMLYLKPKNTAKKTARFGNKHLRLVEDDLNKQETWH
;
A
#
# COMPACT_ATOMS: atom_id res chain seq x y z
N MET A 1 13.88 -2.72 2.33
CA MET A 1 12.85 -3.30 1.44
C MET A 1 12.48 -2.31 0.36
N VAL A 2 12.16 -1.07 0.71
CA VAL A 2 11.85 0.03 -0.21
C VAL A 2 12.86 0.12 -1.36
N LYS A 3 14.16 0.18 -1.05
CA LYS A 3 15.24 0.18 -2.07
C LYS A 3 15.13 -0.98 -3.06
N LYS A 4 14.80 -2.19 -2.58
CA LYS A 4 14.66 -3.38 -3.44
C LYS A 4 13.46 -3.25 -4.38
N ILE A 5 12.33 -2.77 -3.87
CA ILE A 5 11.13 -2.53 -4.68
C ILE A 5 11.40 -1.46 -5.73
N ILE A 6 12.08 -0.36 -5.36
CA ILE A 6 12.45 0.70 -6.30
C ILE A 6 13.35 0.15 -7.42
N LEU A 7 14.43 -0.54 -7.06
CA LEU A 7 15.35 -1.11 -8.05
C LEU A 7 14.64 -2.09 -8.99
N LEU A 8 13.75 -2.92 -8.46
CA LEU A 8 12.96 -3.85 -9.27
C LEU A 8 12.05 -3.13 -10.27
N ASN A 9 11.34 -2.09 -9.82
CA ASN A 9 10.47 -1.28 -10.68
C ASN A 9 11.23 -0.56 -11.79
N VAL A 10 12.37 0.05 -11.44
CA VAL A 10 13.24 0.73 -12.42
C VAL A 10 13.80 -0.28 -13.42
N PHE A 11 14.24 -1.46 -12.96
CA PHE A 11 14.72 -2.53 -13.84
C PHE A 11 13.62 -2.99 -14.81
N ILE A 12 12.43 -3.30 -14.31
CA ILE A 12 11.30 -3.75 -15.15
C ILE A 12 10.92 -2.67 -16.16
N TRP A 13 10.90 -1.41 -15.77
CA TRP A 13 10.58 -0.31 -16.68
C TRP A 13 11.62 -0.16 -17.79
N ILE A 14 12.91 -0.20 -17.47
CA ILE A 14 13.97 -0.11 -18.49
C ILE A 14 13.92 -1.35 -19.40
N PHE A 15 13.96 -2.55 -18.83
CA PHE A 15 14.09 -3.76 -19.62
C PHE A 15 12.80 -4.10 -20.37
N PHE A 16 11.67 -4.25 -19.68
CA PHE A 16 10.43 -4.70 -20.33
C PHE A 16 9.72 -3.58 -21.10
N VAL A 17 9.65 -2.36 -20.55
CA VAL A 17 8.86 -1.29 -21.17
C VAL A 17 9.66 -0.51 -22.21
N LYS A 18 10.93 -0.17 -21.94
CA LYS A 18 11.74 0.60 -22.88
C LYS A 18 12.44 -0.25 -23.94
N ILE A 19 13.07 -1.36 -23.55
CA ILE A 19 13.82 -2.21 -24.49
C ILE A 19 12.87 -3.20 -25.19
N ILE A 20 12.27 -4.13 -24.47
CA ILE A 20 11.46 -5.19 -25.09
C ILE A 20 10.25 -4.61 -25.83
N GLN A 21 9.41 -3.85 -25.13
CA GLN A 21 8.19 -3.29 -25.73
C GLN A 21 8.50 -2.16 -26.72
N GLY A 22 9.31 -1.18 -26.29
CA GLY A 22 9.53 0.05 -27.05
C GLY A 22 10.52 -0.05 -28.21
N PHE A 23 11.41 -1.04 -28.22
CA PHE A 23 12.44 -1.17 -29.25
C PHE A 23 12.34 -2.47 -30.06
N ILE A 24 12.01 -3.60 -29.42
CA ILE A 24 12.02 -4.92 -30.09
C ILE A 24 10.67 -5.27 -30.72
N LEU A 25 9.57 -5.08 -29.97
CA LEU A 25 8.26 -5.64 -30.34
C LEU A 25 7.30 -4.65 -31.03
N ASP A 26 7.60 -3.34 -31.02
CA ASP A 26 6.75 -2.24 -31.52
C ASP A 26 5.24 -2.43 -31.27
N SER A 27 4.88 -2.95 -30.10
CA SER A 27 3.51 -3.35 -29.76
C SER A 27 3.28 -3.32 -28.26
N ASN A 28 2.05 -3.07 -27.82
CA ASN A 28 1.68 -2.98 -26.40
C ASN A 28 1.54 -4.35 -25.71
N LEU A 29 2.30 -5.37 -26.13
CA LEU A 29 2.16 -6.74 -25.63
C LEU A 29 2.47 -6.86 -24.14
N VAL A 30 3.46 -6.13 -23.63
CA VAL A 30 3.79 -6.17 -22.19
C VAL A 30 2.60 -5.66 -21.38
N PHE A 31 1.99 -4.54 -21.77
CA PHE A 31 0.81 -4.02 -21.08
C PHE A 31 -0.44 -4.87 -21.26
N LYS A 32 -0.59 -5.52 -22.41
CA LYS A 32 -1.71 -6.45 -22.67
C LYS A 32 -1.66 -7.66 -21.73
N TYR A 33 -0.49 -8.27 -21.56
CA TYR A 33 -0.35 -9.49 -20.78
C TYR A 33 -0.08 -9.26 -19.30
N PHE A 34 0.62 -8.18 -18.93
CA PHE A 34 1.08 -7.95 -17.56
C PHE A 34 0.49 -6.69 -16.90
N GLY A 35 -0.13 -5.80 -17.66
CA GLY A 35 -0.91 -4.67 -17.10
C GLY A 35 -2.27 -5.13 -16.62
N LEU A 36 -2.87 -4.42 -15.67
CA LEU A 36 -4.17 -4.79 -15.11
C LEU A 36 -5.29 -4.40 -16.07
N ALA A 37 -5.94 -5.37 -16.69
CA ALA A 37 -7.10 -5.17 -17.56
C ALA A 37 -8.18 -6.22 -17.23
N PRO A 38 -9.34 -5.82 -16.68
CA PRO A 38 -10.39 -6.75 -16.25
C PRO A 38 -10.86 -7.71 -17.35
N GLY A 39 -11.00 -7.24 -18.59
CA GLY A 39 -11.35 -8.06 -19.76
C GLY A 39 -10.37 -9.22 -19.95
N PRO A 40 -9.11 -8.96 -20.30
CA PRO A 40 -8.09 -10.00 -20.44
C PRO A 40 -7.93 -10.87 -19.19
N MET A 41 -8.06 -10.30 -17.98
CA MET A 41 -7.97 -11.07 -16.74
C MET A 41 -9.04 -12.17 -16.65
N PHE A 42 -10.29 -11.87 -17.00
CA PHE A 42 -11.40 -12.82 -16.91
C PHE A 42 -11.59 -13.66 -18.17
N GLU A 43 -11.40 -13.08 -19.36
CA GLU A 43 -11.61 -13.76 -20.65
C GLU A 43 -10.43 -14.67 -21.03
N ASN A 44 -9.19 -14.26 -20.69
CA ASN A 44 -7.97 -14.99 -21.04
C ASN A 44 -7.26 -15.61 -19.81
N PHE A 45 -7.91 -15.62 -18.63
CA PHE A 45 -7.40 -16.19 -17.39
C PHE A 45 -6.04 -15.62 -16.93
N LEU A 46 -5.78 -14.33 -17.19
CA LEU A 46 -4.53 -13.66 -16.84
C LEU A 46 -4.47 -13.23 -15.37
N PHE A 47 -4.66 -14.19 -14.44
CA PHE A 47 -4.81 -13.91 -13.00
C PHE A 47 -3.55 -13.40 -12.28
N TRP A 48 -2.41 -13.30 -12.98
CA TRP A 48 -1.20 -12.66 -12.46
C TRP A 48 -1.26 -11.14 -12.53
N GLN A 49 -2.14 -10.56 -13.36
CA GLN A 49 -2.25 -9.12 -13.59
C GLN A 49 -2.41 -8.29 -12.30
N PRO A 50 -3.20 -8.69 -11.29
CA PRO A 50 -3.30 -7.98 -10.01
C PRO A 50 -1.98 -7.84 -9.23
N VAL A 51 -0.95 -8.60 -9.58
CA VAL A 51 0.39 -8.48 -8.98
C VAL A 51 1.34 -7.79 -9.95
N THR A 52 1.36 -8.19 -11.22
CA THR A 52 2.36 -7.71 -12.19
C THR A 52 2.18 -6.24 -12.54
N TYR A 53 0.95 -5.73 -12.53
CA TYR A 53 0.67 -4.33 -12.84
C TYR A 53 1.36 -3.36 -11.88
N MET A 54 1.58 -3.80 -10.63
CA MET A 54 2.23 -3.02 -9.58
C MET A 54 3.68 -2.66 -9.91
N PHE A 55 4.29 -3.40 -10.85
CA PHE A 55 5.69 -3.26 -11.23
C PHE A 55 5.88 -2.65 -12.62
N LEU A 56 4.81 -2.51 -13.38
CA LEU A 56 4.82 -1.86 -14.69
C LEU A 56 4.56 -0.37 -14.53
N HIS A 57 5.17 0.42 -15.40
CA HIS A 57 4.94 1.86 -15.47
C HIS A 57 4.76 2.24 -16.93
N SER A 58 3.98 3.30 -17.19
CA SER A 58 3.79 3.83 -18.55
C SER A 58 5.12 4.23 -19.18
N GLY A 59 5.16 4.43 -20.50
CA GLY A 59 6.35 4.95 -21.18
C GLY A 59 6.85 6.33 -20.68
N SER A 60 6.05 7.09 -19.93
CA SER A 60 6.45 8.38 -19.36
C SER A 60 7.46 8.25 -18.21
N LEU A 61 8.56 9.01 -18.29
CA LEU A 61 9.57 9.11 -17.23
C LEU A 61 8.98 9.73 -15.95
N PHE A 62 8.11 10.73 -16.10
CA PHE A 62 7.51 11.42 -14.95
C PHE A 62 6.66 10.48 -14.10
N HIS A 63 5.97 9.52 -14.74
CA HIS A 63 5.14 8.55 -14.05
C HIS A 63 5.96 7.63 -13.14
N ILE A 64 7.06 7.05 -13.63
CA ILE A 64 7.92 6.22 -12.77
C ILE A 64 8.66 7.05 -11.72
N LEU A 65 9.12 8.25 -12.07
CA LEU A 65 9.83 9.14 -11.15
C LEU A 65 8.96 9.49 -9.94
N LEU A 66 7.71 9.92 -10.16
CA LEU A 66 6.79 10.25 -9.06
C LEU A 66 6.47 9.03 -8.20
N ASN A 67 6.22 7.86 -8.81
CA ASN A 67 5.96 6.65 -8.03
C ASN A 67 7.16 6.28 -7.14
N MET A 68 8.37 6.29 -7.70
CA MET A 68 9.57 5.93 -6.93
C MET A 68 9.91 6.98 -5.88
N PHE A 69 9.69 8.27 -6.18
CA PHE A 69 9.84 9.35 -5.21
C PHE A 69 8.88 9.18 -4.03
N MET A 70 7.59 8.97 -4.29
CA MET A 70 6.58 8.78 -3.24
C MET A 70 6.81 7.50 -2.45
N LEU A 71 7.18 6.40 -3.11
CA LEU A 71 7.54 5.14 -2.46
C LEU A 71 8.78 5.32 -1.57
N TRP A 72 9.79 6.04 -2.01
CA TRP A 72 10.95 6.35 -1.19
C TRP A 72 10.59 7.22 0.01
N MET A 73 9.90 8.35 -0.22
CA MET A 73 9.58 9.34 0.81
C MET A 73 8.68 8.74 1.90
N LEU A 74 7.55 8.15 1.52
CA LEU A 74 6.58 7.58 2.48
C LEU A 74 7.05 6.22 2.98
N GLY A 75 7.53 5.38 2.06
CA GLY A 75 7.84 3.99 2.35
C GLY A 75 9.04 3.83 3.25
N SER A 76 10.07 4.68 3.14
CA SER A 76 11.27 4.56 4.00
C SER A 76 10.95 4.75 5.48
N GLU A 77 10.07 5.70 5.80
CA GLU A 77 9.66 5.93 7.19
C GLU A 77 8.72 4.84 7.72
N LEU A 78 7.78 4.39 6.89
CA LEU A 78 6.87 3.29 7.23
C LEU A 78 7.64 1.99 7.41
N GLU A 79 8.62 1.70 6.55
CA GLU A 79 9.52 0.57 6.71
C GLU A 79 10.34 0.67 7.99
N LYS A 80 10.90 1.84 8.32
CA LYS A 80 11.64 2.04 9.57
C LYS A 80 10.77 1.79 10.79
N LYS A 81 9.49 2.17 10.74
CA LYS A 81 8.53 1.99 11.84
C LYS A 81 8.04 0.55 12.01
N TRP A 82 7.81 -0.17 10.91
CA TRP A 82 7.18 -1.49 10.94
C TRP A 82 8.14 -2.66 10.74
N GLY A 83 9.32 -2.40 10.20
CA GLY A 83 10.24 -3.41 9.69
C GLY A 83 9.86 -3.90 8.28
N SER A 84 10.86 -4.46 7.59
CA SER A 84 10.77 -4.84 6.17
C SER A 84 9.67 -5.86 5.85
N LYS A 85 9.44 -6.84 6.73
CA LYS A 85 8.45 -7.91 6.50
C LYS A 85 7.03 -7.38 6.47
N PHE A 86 6.67 -6.58 7.48
CA PHE A 86 5.32 -5.99 7.54
C PHE A 86 5.13 -4.95 6.44
N PHE A 87 6.13 -4.11 6.18
CA PHE A 87 6.08 -3.14 5.09
C PHE A 87 5.80 -3.81 3.74
N LEU A 88 6.53 -4.88 3.40
CA LEU A 88 6.31 -5.62 2.15
C LEU A 88 4.88 -6.18 2.09
N LYS A 89 4.43 -6.84 3.18
CA LYS A 89 3.08 -7.39 3.25
C LYS A 89 2.02 -6.30 3.04
N TYR A 90 2.17 -5.17 3.72
CA TYR A 90 1.24 -4.05 3.59
C TYR A 90 1.23 -3.47 2.17
N TYR A 91 2.41 -3.26 1.58
CA TYR A 91 2.57 -2.78 0.20
C TYR A 91 1.88 -3.71 -0.81
N LEU A 92 2.08 -5.02 -0.69
CA LEU A 92 1.47 -6.03 -1.56
C LEU A 92 -0.05 -6.10 -1.38
N ILE A 93 -0.54 -6.08 -0.13
CA ILE A 93 -1.98 -6.10 0.15
C ILE A 93 -2.67 -4.87 -0.43
N CYS A 94 -2.06 -3.68 -0.29
CA CYS A 94 -2.64 -2.47 -0.86
C CYS A 94 -2.69 -2.51 -2.38
N GLY A 95 -1.65 -3.00 -3.04
CA GLY A 95 -1.63 -3.12 -4.51
C GLY A 95 -2.62 -4.17 -5.02
N VAL A 96 -2.55 -5.39 -4.51
CA VAL A 96 -3.50 -6.44 -4.91
C VAL A 96 -4.94 -6.04 -4.57
N GLY A 97 -5.19 -5.48 -3.39
CA GLY A 97 -6.51 -5.01 -2.99
C GLY A 97 -7.03 -3.86 -3.86
N SER A 98 -6.15 -2.94 -4.25
CA SER A 98 -6.44 -1.89 -5.24
C SER A 98 -6.86 -2.48 -6.58
N ALA A 99 -6.13 -3.48 -7.08
CA ALA A 99 -6.48 -4.17 -8.31
C ALA A 99 -7.82 -4.89 -8.22
N LEU A 100 -8.11 -5.54 -7.09
CA LEU A 100 -9.38 -6.23 -6.89
C LEU A 100 -10.57 -5.26 -6.83
N ILE A 101 -10.44 -4.12 -6.13
CA ILE A 101 -11.48 -3.07 -6.13
C ILE A 101 -11.68 -2.54 -7.54
N TYR A 102 -10.60 -2.21 -8.24
CA TYR A 102 -10.65 -1.74 -9.62
C TYR A 102 -11.39 -2.72 -10.53
N SER A 103 -10.99 -4.01 -10.52
CA SER A 103 -11.60 -5.04 -11.34
C SER A 103 -13.06 -5.30 -10.97
N LEU A 104 -13.41 -5.25 -9.67
CA LEU A 104 -14.80 -5.43 -9.23
C LEU A 104 -15.70 -4.31 -9.74
N VAL A 105 -15.26 -3.05 -9.62
CA VAL A 105 -16.05 -1.90 -10.08
C VAL A 105 -16.27 -1.95 -11.58
N PHE A 106 -15.23 -2.30 -12.36
CA PHE A 106 -15.37 -2.45 -13.81
C PHE A 106 -16.24 -3.65 -14.20
N PHE A 107 -16.15 -4.75 -13.47
CA PHE A 107 -17.00 -5.92 -13.68
C PHE A 107 -18.49 -5.58 -13.46
N VAL A 108 -18.79 -4.87 -12.37
CA VAL A 108 -20.14 -4.40 -12.08
C VAL A 108 -20.59 -3.38 -13.14
N ALA A 109 -19.74 -2.43 -13.53
CA ALA A 109 -20.07 -1.43 -14.54
C ALA A 109 -20.39 -2.07 -15.90
N GLN A 110 -19.66 -3.10 -16.32
CA GLN A 110 -19.91 -3.82 -17.57
C GLN A 110 -21.31 -4.45 -17.62
N PHE A 111 -21.89 -4.80 -16.47
CA PHE A 111 -23.27 -5.31 -16.40
C PHE A 111 -24.31 -4.23 -16.75
N PHE A 112 -24.04 -2.97 -16.39
CA PHE A 112 -24.96 -1.84 -16.63
C PHE A 112 -24.68 -1.10 -17.95
N TYR A 113 -23.46 -1.20 -18.47
CA TYR A 113 -23.02 -0.52 -19.68
C TYR A 113 -22.49 -1.56 -20.68
N SER A 114 -23.29 -1.84 -21.71
CA SER A 114 -23.08 -2.93 -22.69
C SER A 114 -21.80 -2.83 -23.53
N SER A 115 -21.14 -1.67 -23.57
CA SER A 115 -19.91 -1.46 -24.35
C SER A 115 -18.94 -0.52 -23.64
N LEU A 116 -18.44 -0.94 -22.47
CA LEU A 116 -17.37 -0.21 -21.80
C LEU A 116 -16.01 -0.63 -22.41
N SER A 117 -15.54 0.12 -23.42
CA SER A 117 -14.19 -0.05 -24.01
C SER A 117 -13.06 -0.04 -22.97
N VAL A 118 -13.36 0.56 -21.82
CA VAL A 118 -12.52 0.68 -20.63
C VAL A 118 -12.20 -0.67 -19.97
N PHE A 119 -13.03 -1.69 -20.16
CA PHE A 119 -12.79 -3.04 -19.62
C PHE A 119 -11.50 -3.69 -20.16
N ASN A 120 -11.04 -3.23 -21.33
CA ASN A 120 -9.83 -3.68 -22.01
C ASN A 120 -8.64 -2.72 -21.86
N ILE A 121 -8.81 -1.60 -21.15
CA ILE A 121 -7.72 -0.63 -20.94
C ILE A 121 -6.85 -1.09 -19.78
N SER A 122 -5.58 -1.37 -20.07
CA SER A 122 -4.59 -1.75 -19.06
C SER A 122 -4.21 -0.57 -18.16
N VAL A 123 -4.31 -0.76 -16.86
CA VAL A 123 -3.74 0.12 -15.84
C VAL A 123 -2.41 -0.45 -15.37
N VAL A 124 -1.41 0.42 -15.21
CA VAL A 124 -0.07 0.06 -14.76
C VAL A 124 0.40 1.07 -13.72
N GLY A 125 1.13 0.61 -12.71
CA GLY A 125 1.79 1.48 -11.75
C GLY A 125 1.77 0.93 -10.33
N ALA A 126 2.82 1.28 -9.59
CA ALA A 126 2.90 1.05 -8.13
C ALA A 126 1.92 1.91 -7.33
N SER A 127 1.20 2.84 -7.99
CA SER A 127 0.44 3.90 -7.35
C SER A 127 -0.67 3.39 -6.43
N GLY A 128 -1.37 2.29 -6.78
CA GLY A 128 -2.35 1.67 -5.88
C GLY A 128 -1.75 1.30 -4.51
N SER A 129 -0.57 0.70 -4.49
CA SER A 129 0.17 0.44 -3.24
C SER A 129 0.59 1.73 -2.54
N ILE A 130 1.07 2.72 -3.28
CA ILE A 130 1.54 4.00 -2.74
C ILE A 130 0.40 4.80 -2.11
N PHE A 131 -0.79 4.79 -2.69
CA PHE A 131 -1.97 5.38 -2.10
C PHE A 131 -2.40 4.65 -0.82
N GLY A 132 -2.20 3.33 -0.74
CA GLY A 132 -2.28 2.60 0.53
C GLY A 132 -1.25 3.06 1.56
N LEU A 133 0.01 3.26 1.15
CA LEU A 133 1.05 3.85 2.02
C LEU A 133 0.69 5.27 2.45
N LEU A 134 0.08 6.06 1.58
CA LEU A 134 -0.40 7.42 1.87
C LEU A 134 -1.47 7.39 2.96
N ALA A 135 -2.45 6.47 2.88
CA ALA A 135 -3.44 6.26 3.94
C ALA A 135 -2.76 5.93 5.28
N ALA A 136 -1.84 4.95 5.30
CA ALA A 136 -1.10 4.61 6.51
C ALA A 136 -0.32 5.80 7.07
N TYR A 137 0.32 6.57 6.20
CA TYR A 137 1.11 7.72 6.61
C TYR A 137 0.23 8.81 7.23
N GLY A 138 -0.92 9.12 6.62
CA GLY A 138 -1.91 10.06 7.16
C GLY A 138 -2.47 9.64 8.53
N MET A 139 -2.60 8.33 8.77
CA MET A 139 -3.03 7.80 10.07
C MET A 139 -1.93 7.85 11.13
N LEU A 140 -0.72 7.39 10.79
CA LEU A 140 0.38 7.21 11.74
C LEU A 140 1.17 8.48 12.04
N PHE A 141 1.21 9.41 11.10
CA PHE A 141 1.98 10.65 11.16
C PHE A 141 1.09 11.88 10.93
N LYS A 142 -0.17 11.82 11.40
CA LYS A 142 -1.24 12.79 11.13
C LYS A 142 -0.86 14.29 11.20
N ASN A 143 0.01 14.66 12.14
CA ASN A 143 0.42 16.05 12.42
C ASN A 143 1.76 16.43 11.79
N ARG A 144 2.44 15.50 11.13
CA ARG A 144 3.73 15.77 10.47
C ARG A 144 3.50 16.66 9.26
N ILE A 145 4.38 17.64 9.07
CA ILE A 145 4.36 18.54 7.92
C ILE A 145 5.03 17.84 6.74
N ILE A 146 4.33 17.77 5.61
CA ILE A 146 4.83 17.38 4.30
C ILE A 146 4.65 18.56 3.36
N PHE A 147 5.61 18.79 2.47
CA PHE A 147 5.50 19.78 1.41
C PHE A 147 4.77 19.18 0.21
N PHE A 148 3.52 19.57 0.00
CA PHE A 148 2.78 19.25 -1.21
C PHE A 148 3.41 19.98 -2.40
N MET A 149 3.66 19.23 -3.48
CA MET A 149 4.40 19.71 -4.65
C MET A 149 5.76 20.34 -4.32
N LEU A 150 6.38 19.95 -3.20
CA LEU A 150 7.63 20.51 -2.67
C LEU A 150 7.57 22.00 -2.26
N ILE A 151 6.39 22.63 -2.24
CA ILE A 151 6.26 24.08 -2.00
C ILE A 151 5.28 24.38 -0.87
N PHE A 152 4.17 23.65 -0.77
CA PHE A 152 3.08 23.97 0.17
C PHE A 152 3.14 23.09 1.42
N PRO A 153 3.56 23.62 2.59
CA PRO A 153 3.63 22.84 3.82
C PRO A 153 2.21 22.56 4.34
N MET A 154 1.90 21.28 4.57
CA MET A 154 0.64 20.89 5.19
C MET A 154 0.78 19.62 6.01
N LYS A 155 -0.15 19.43 6.97
CA LYS A 155 -0.20 18.22 7.78
C LYS A 155 -0.50 17.01 6.89
N ALA A 156 0.17 15.88 7.16
CA ALA A 156 0.02 14.66 6.38
C ALA A 156 -1.45 14.23 6.21
N LYS A 157 -2.26 14.31 7.29
CA LYS A 157 -3.70 14.00 7.20
C LYS A 157 -4.44 14.89 6.19
N ASN A 158 -4.09 16.17 6.11
CA ASN A 158 -4.72 17.12 5.20
C ASN A 158 -4.30 16.82 3.76
N LEU A 159 -3.04 16.45 3.54
CA LEU A 159 -2.56 16.01 2.24
C LEU A 159 -3.30 14.77 1.74
N VAL A 160 -3.51 13.76 2.61
CA VAL A 160 -4.29 12.56 2.24
C VAL A 160 -5.73 12.93 1.86
N LEU A 161 -6.38 13.78 2.64
CA LEU A 161 -7.75 14.21 2.36
C LEU A 161 -7.85 15.04 1.07
N LEU A 162 -6.89 15.94 0.83
CA LEU A 162 -6.82 16.74 -0.39
C LEU A 162 -6.65 15.84 -1.62
N LEU A 163 -5.67 14.93 -1.58
CA LEU A 163 -5.42 14.01 -2.69
C LEU A 163 -6.64 13.10 -2.93
N ALA A 164 -7.24 12.54 -1.87
CA ALA A 164 -8.46 11.75 -2.02
C ALA A 164 -9.61 12.57 -2.64
N GLY A 165 -9.77 13.84 -2.24
CA GLY A 165 -10.76 14.74 -2.82
C GLY A 165 -10.54 15.01 -4.31
N ILE A 166 -9.30 15.27 -4.71
CA ILE A 166 -8.91 15.47 -6.13
C ILE A 166 -9.21 14.21 -6.95
N GLU A 167 -8.85 13.04 -6.42
CA GLU A 167 -9.06 11.75 -7.09
C GLU A 167 -10.56 11.45 -7.28
N ILE A 168 -11.38 11.74 -6.27
CA ILE A 168 -12.85 11.62 -6.36
C ILE A 168 -13.42 12.61 -7.37
N PHE A 169 -13.00 13.88 -7.30
CA PHE A 169 -13.46 14.91 -8.23
C PHE A 169 -13.17 14.53 -9.68
N ASN A 170 -11.92 14.11 -9.98
CA ASN A 170 -11.53 13.70 -11.32
C ASN A 170 -12.33 12.49 -11.82
N LEU A 171 -12.61 11.53 -10.93
CA LEU A 171 -13.43 10.36 -11.26
C LEU A 171 -14.89 10.75 -11.57
N LEU A 172 -15.46 11.72 -10.85
CA LEU A 172 -16.82 12.21 -11.07
C LEU A 172 -16.93 13.05 -12.35
N ASP A 173 -15.94 13.91 -12.60
CA ASP A 173 -15.92 14.83 -13.75
C ASP A 173 -15.73 14.10 -15.08
N ASN A 174 -14.88 13.05 -15.10
CA ASN A 174 -14.48 12.37 -16.34
C ASN A 174 -15.13 10.97 -16.50
N GLY A 175 -15.90 10.53 -15.50
CA GLY A 175 -16.49 9.19 -15.44
C GLY A 175 -15.45 8.06 -15.42
N LEU A 176 -15.95 6.82 -15.50
CA LEU A 176 -15.10 5.62 -15.44
C LEU A 176 -14.15 5.47 -16.65
N GLY A 177 -14.47 6.08 -17.80
CA GLY A 177 -13.69 5.96 -19.03
C GLY A 177 -12.55 6.97 -19.20
N GLY A 178 -12.60 8.11 -18.51
CA GLY A 178 -11.59 9.15 -18.67
C GLY A 178 -10.32 8.93 -17.83
N HIS A 179 -10.44 8.31 -16.64
CA HIS A 179 -9.28 8.15 -15.75
C HIS A 179 -9.33 6.87 -14.89
N THR A 180 -9.00 5.75 -15.50
CA THR A 180 -8.86 4.44 -14.84
C THR A 180 -7.86 4.44 -13.68
N ALA A 181 -6.85 5.31 -13.72
CA ALA A 181 -5.87 5.46 -12.65
C ALA A 181 -6.48 5.95 -11.32
N ASN A 182 -7.48 6.85 -11.35
CA ASN A 182 -8.04 7.43 -10.12
C ASN A 182 -8.77 6.38 -9.27
N LEU A 183 -9.52 5.50 -9.93
CA LEU A 183 -10.21 4.41 -9.24
C LEU A 183 -9.22 3.46 -8.55
N SER A 184 -8.09 3.16 -9.21
CA SER A 184 -7.02 2.36 -8.61
C SER A 184 -6.45 3.07 -7.37
N HIS A 185 -6.16 4.37 -7.45
CA HIS A 185 -5.67 5.14 -6.30
C HIS A 185 -6.63 5.12 -5.10
N LEU A 186 -7.93 5.33 -5.35
CA LEU A 186 -8.97 5.27 -4.32
C LEU A 186 -9.11 3.87 -3.73
N GLY A 187 -9.01 2.82 -4.55
CA GLY A 187 -8.97 1.43 -4.09
C GLY A 187 -7.79 1.17 -3.14
N GLY A 188 -6.60 1.65 -3.50
CA GLY A 188 -5.40 1.60 -2.66
C GLY A 188 -5.57 2.31 -1.32
N LEU A 189 -6.09 3.55 -1.32
CA LEU A 189 -6.42 4.30 -0.10
C LEU A 189 -7.38 3.51 0.80
N LEU A 190 -8.47 2.99 0.22
CA LEU A 190 -9.51 2.27 0.96
C LEU A 190 -8.95 1.00 1.59
N VAL A 191 -8.26 0.16 0.81
CA VAL A 191 -7.65 -1.08 1.32
C VAL A 191 -6.63 -0.78 2.40
N GLY A 192 -5.75 0.20 2.16
CA GLY A 192 -4.72 0.60 3.11
C GLY A 192 -5.31 1.06 4.44
N PHE A 193 -6.35 1.91 4.38
CA PHE A 193 -7.07 2.40 5.55
C PHE A 193 -7.76 1.25 6.31
N LEU A 194 -8.54 0.41 5.63
CA LEU A 194 -9.29 -0.69 6.25
C LEU A 194 -8.36 -1.73 6.87
N TYR A 195 -7.30 -2.14 6.17
CA TYR A 195 -6.34 -3.10 6.69
C TYR A 195 -5.67 -2.58 7.96
N LEU A 196 -5.23 -1.32 7.96
CA LEU A 196 -4.58 -0.74 9.13
C LEU A 196 -5.57 -0.55 10.29
N LYS A 197 -6.78 -0.03 10.02
CA LYS A 197 -7.84 0.12 11.02
C LYS A 197 -8.21 -1.21 11.67
N MET A 198 -8.35 -2.29 10.89
CA MET A 198 -8.64 -3.63 11.40
C MET A 198 -7.54 -4.14 12.33
N LEU A 199 -6.26 -3.87 12.04
CA LEU A 199 -5.15 -4.26 12.91
C LEU A 199 -5.15 -3.51 14.24
N TYR A 200 -5.52 -2.22 14.25
CA TYR A 200 -5.60 -1.42 15.47
C TYR A 200 -6.86 -1.68 16.31
N LEU A 201 -7.94 -2.18 15.69
CA LEU A 201 -9.17 -2.57 16.38
C LEU A 201 -9.09 -3.96 17.02
N LYS A 202 -8.08 -4.79 16.68
CA LYS A 202 -7.90 -6.07 17.39
C LYS A 202 -7.59 -5.78 18.86
N PRO A 203 -8.43 -6.26 19.81
CA PRO A 203 -8.10 -6.12 21.21
C PRO A 203 -6.72 -6.75 21.43
N LYS A 204 -5.81 -6.00 22.06
CA LYS A 204 -4.59 -6.60 22.59
C LYS A 204 -5.10 -7.68 23.53
N ASN A 205 -4.94 -8.96 23.19
CA ASN A 205 -5.14 -10.04 24.14
C ASN A 205 -4.24 -9.70 25.33
N THR A 206 -4.84 -9.15 26.37
CA THR A 206 -4.21 -8.97 27.68
C THR A 206 -3.67 -10.34 28.03
N ALA A 207 -2.35 -10.40 28.22
CA ALA A 207 -1.61 -11.60 28.55
C ALA A 207 -2.45 -12.52 29.45
N LYS A 208 -2.70 -13.76 28.99
CA LYS A 208 -3.21 -14.78 29.90
C LYS A 208 -2.23 -14.85 31.07
N LYS A 209 -2.70 -14.41 32.24
CA LYS A 209 -2.10 -14.67 33.55
C LYS A 209 -1.73 -16.15 33.62
N THR A 210 -0.44 -16.44 33.56
CA THR A 210 0.14 -17.59 34.25
C THR A 210 0.99 -17.07 35.40
N ALA A 211 0.37 -16.34 36.33
CA ALA A 211 0.80 -16.40 37.72
C ALA A 211 0.21 -17.70 38.28
N ARG A 212 0.85 -18.82 37.96
CA ARG A 212 0.55 -20.09 38.60
C ARG A 212 1.30 -20.06 39.93
N PHE A 213 0.53 -19.95 41.00
CA PHE A 213 0.91 -20.12 42.39
C PHE A 213 2.07 -21.11 42.58
N GLY A 214 3.12 -20.66 43.25
CA GLY A 214 4.26 -21.48 43.64
C GLY A 214 5.14 -20.85 44.70
N ASN A 215 4.62 -19.99 45.58
CA ASN A 215 5.33 -19.61 46.81
C ASN A 215 5.06 -20.66 47.89
N LYS A 216 5.88 -21.71 47.91
CA LYS A 216 6.14 -22.54 49.08
C LYS A 216 7.62 -22.89 49.09
N HIS A 217 8.41 -21.96 49.63
CA HIS A 217 9.73 -22.11 50.25
C HIS A 217 10.49 -20.81 50.04
N LEU A 218 10.38 -19.89 50.99
CA LEU A 218 11.34 -18.85 51.37
C LEU A 218 10.74 -18.15 52.61
N ARG A 219 10.59 -18.94 53.67
CA ARG A 219 10.64 -18.49 55.07
C ARG A 219 11.85 -19.21 55.66
N LEU A 220 12.55 -18.54 56.57
CA LEU A 220 13.87 -18.86 57.13
C LEU A 220 15.01 -18.19 56.35
N VAL A 221 15.23 -16.88 56.53
CA VAL A 221 16.48 -16.23 57.00
C VAL A 221 16.19 -14.73 57.20
N GLU A 222 15.21 -14.39 58.05
CA GLU A 222 14.99 -12.98 58.43
C GLU A 222 14.66 -12.79 59.92
N ASP A 223 14.53 -13.90 60.67
CA ASP A 223 14.27 -13.87 62.12
C ASP A 223 15.55 -13.90 62.98
N ASP A 224 16.74 -14.00 62.38
CA ASP A 224 18.03 -14.06 63.09
C ASP A 224 18.84 -12.76 63.08
N LEU A 225 18.42 -11.73 62.34
CA LEU A 225 19.16 -10.45 62.25
C LEU A 225 18.62 -9.33 63.16
N ASN A 226 17.50 -9.54 63.84
CA ASN A 226 16.87 -8.54 64.73
C ASN A 226 16.98 -8.86 66.23
N LYS A 227 17.94 -9.72 66.63
CA LYS A 227 18.14 -10.12 68.04
C LYS A 227 19.53 -9.80 68.62
N GLN A 228 20.35 -8.95 67.98
CA GLN A 228 21.72 -8.69 68.47
C GLN A 228 22.08 -7.23 68.82
N GLU A 229 21.16 -6.26 68.84
CA GLU A 229 21.52 -4.90 69.29
C GLU A 229 20.59 -4.40 70.41
N THR A 230 20.83 -4.91 71.62
CA THR A 230 20.45 -4.25 72.88
C THR A 230 21.55 -4.47 73.92
N TRP A 231 22.57 -3.60 73.97
CA TRP A 231 23.40 -3.38 75.17
C TRP A 231 24.02 -1.97 75.15
N HIS A 232 23.63 -1.18 76.16
CA HIS A 232 24.21 0.07 76.70
C HIS A 232 24.11 1.36 75.89
#